data_AF-A0A976RSF7-F1
#
_entry.id   AF-A0A976RSF7-F1
#
_cell.length_a   1.000
_cell.length_b   1.000
_cell.length_c   1.000
_cell.angle_alpha   90.00
_cell.angle_beta   90.00
_cell.angle_gamma   90.00
#
_symmetry.space_group_name_H-M   'P 1'
#
loop_
_entity.id
_entity.type
_entity.pdbx_description
1 polymer ?
#
loop_
_entity_poly.entity_id
_entity_poly.type
_entity_poly.pdbx_seq_one_letter_code
_entity_poly.pdbx_strand_id
1 'polypeptide(L)'
;MAEEQYKIKVQNVTKEYDLFKTQTDKLKSFFSINNRNVPHFWSLMGVSFTVKPGEALGIIGVNGSGKSTISNIISGIIPQTTGQVDVKGDTSIVAINSGLKKNLTGRENIRLKSLMQGLTNPEIDEMMDDIISFADIGDFVDQPVKSYSSGMKSRLGFAIAVHIKPDILIIDEALSVGDDTFYQKCVDKISEFRKEGKTIVFVSHALKQVELLCDRVAWINYGKLKEIGPTEAVIKQYRQFTAWFKKLSKKDKKKFEKQQKDIQKHFDINAYEQEVVKQTAAEHPDDHNVSGEVKHRFYSSVISEKMTLSSKILSFAVALAVVFFCLVNVSGHRISHVVAKPASLFKPTKVLEVPNNRTHETKLVYKNHHQK
;
A
#
# COMPACT_ATOMS: atom_id res chain seq x y z
N MET A 1 24.30 -22.89 9.48
CA MET A 1 23.27 -22.42 10.44
C MET A 1 21.94 -22.87 9.89
N ALA A 2 21.11 -23.58 10.66
CA ALA A 2 19.76 -23.92 10.19
C ALA A 2 19.02 -22.60 9.92
N GLU A 3 18.59 -22.37 8.67
CA GLU A 3 17.78 -21.20 8.35
C GLU A 3 16.55 -21.22 9.25
N GLU A 4 16.40 -20.21 10.12
CA GLU A 4 15.17 -20.07 10.90
C GLU A 4 14.00 -20.01 9.92
N GLN A 5 13.10 -20.99 10.01
CA GLN A 5 11.91 -21.06 9.18
C GLN A 5 11.03 -19.84 9.48
N TYR A 6 10.88 -18.94 8.49
CA TYR A 6 10.04 -17.75 8.58
C TYR A 6 8.92 -17.79 7.53
N LYS A 7 7.80 -17.15 7.86
CA LYS A 7 6.70 -16.82 6.94
C LYS A 7 6.78 -15.37 6.48
N ILE A 8 7.25 -14.47 7.36
CA ILE A 8 7.49 -13.05 7.07
C ILE A 8 8.88 -12.67 7.57
N LYS A 9 9.67 -11.98 6.74
CA LYS A 9 10.99 -11.46 7.08
C LYS A 9 11.08 -10.00 6.65
N VAL A 10 11.26 -9.13 7.64
CA VAL A 10 11.42 -7.68 7.50
C VAL A 10 12.84 -7.34 7.89
N GLN A 11 13.62 -6.71 7.01
CA GLN A 11 15.03 -6.39 7.25
C GLN A 11 15.35 -4.95 6.89
N ASN A 12 15.74 -4.18 7.90
CA ASN A 12 16.19 -2.79 7.83
C ASN A 12 15.21 -1.91 7.05
N VAL A 13 13.91 -2.17 7.20
CA VAL A 13 12.87 -1.52 6.42
C VAL A 13 12.72 -0.07 6.85
N THR A 14 12.76 0.80 5.86
CA THR A 14 12.52 2.23 6.04
C THR A 14 11.35 2.68 5.17
N LYS A 15 10.68 3.76 5.58
CA LYS A 15 9.63 4.35 4.76
C LYS A 15 9.55 5.86 4.97
N GLU A 16 9.85 6.57 3.91
CA GLU A 16 9.78 8.03 3.81
C GLU A 16 8.48 8.47 3.15
N TYR A 17 7.98 9.63 3.57
CA TYR A 17 6.86 10.33 2.96
C TYR A 17 7.16 11.81 2.80
N ASP A 18 6.83 12.33 1.62
CA ASP A 18 6.82 13.77 1.36
C ASP A 18 5.64 14.47 2.03
N LEU A 19 5.93 15.59 2.70
CA LEU A 19 4.97 16.48 3.36
C LEU A 19 4.58 17.64 2.42
N PHE A 20 3.83 17.31 1.36
CA PHE A 20 3.18 18.33 0.54
C PHE A 20 2.00 18.96 1.29
N LYS A 21 1.93 20.30 1.34
CA LYS A 21 0.80 21.01 1.97
C LYS A 21 -0.47 20.96 1.12
N THR A 22 -0.32 20.96 -0.21
CA THR A 22 -1.44 20.95 -1.17
C THR A 22 -1.16 20.05 -2.36
N GLN A 23 -2.21 19.57 -3.04
CA GLN A 23 -2.08 18.84 -4.31
C GLN A 23 -1.38 19.69 -5.39
N THR A 24 -1.61 21.00 -5.37
CA THR A 24 -0.96 21.96 -6.26
C THR A 24 0.55 22.04 -6.02
N ASP A 25 1.00 21.97 -4.76
CA ASP A 25 2.43 21.94 -4.44
C ASP A 25 3.10 20.65 -4.96
N LYS A 26 2.39 19.52 -4.88
CA LYS A 26 2.84 18.25 -5.47
C LYS A 26 3.03 18.38 -6.99
N LEU A 27 2.02 18.90 -7.70
CA LEU A 27 2.11 19.14 -9.15
C LEU A 27 3.24 20.14 -9.49
N LYS A 28 3.36 21.24 -8.75
CA LYS A 28 4.44 22.22 -8.95
C LYS A 28 5.82 21.59 -8.74
N SER A 29 5.99 20.69 -7.77
CA SER A 29 7.27 19.98 -7.56
C SER A 29 7.61 19.08 -8.75
N PHE A 30 6.61 18.40 -9.32
CA PHE A 30 6.78 17.53 -10.49
C PHE A 30 7.27 18.29 -11.73
N PHE A 31 6.78 19.52 -11.95
CA PHE A 31 7.20 20.38 -13.06
C PHE A 31 8.39 21.29 -12.73
N SER A 32 8.88 21.28 -11.49
CA SER A 32 10.01 22.13 -11.11
C SER A 32 11.32 21.48 -11.55
N ILE A 33 12.05 22.14 -12.44
CA ILE A 33 13.41 21.74 -12.84
C ILE A 33 14.41 22.00 -11.70
N ASN A 34 14.06 22.85 -10.73
CA ASN A 34 14.88 23.10 -9.55
C ASN A 34 14.56 22.12 -8.43
N ASN A 35 15.61 21.57 -7.83
CA ASN A 35 15.57 20.65 -6.70
C ASN A 35 15.11 21.37 -5.43
N ARG A 36 13.81 21.66 -5.32
CA ARG A 36 13.23 22.20 -4.09
C ARG A 36 13.23 21.08 -3.05
N ASN A 37 13.90 21.29 -1.92
CA ASN A 37 13.80 20.40 -0.76
C ASN A 37 12.33 20.32 -0.33
N VAL A 38 11.67 19.22 -0.72
CA VAL A 38 10.34 18.88 -0.24
C VAL A 38 10.53 18.42 1.21
N PRO A 39 9.85 19.05 2.18
CA PRO A 39 9.89 18.55 3.55
C PRO A 39 9.39 17.11 3.55
N HIS A 40 10.12 16.21 4.19
CA HIS A 40 9.76 14.79 4.28
C HIS A 40 9.81 14.33 5.74
N PHE A 41 9.33 13.13 6.00
CA PHE A 41 9.55 12.45 7.27
C PHE A 41 9.64 10.93 7.10
N TRP A 42 10.40 10.30 7.99
CA TRP A 42 10.57 8.86 8.06
C TRP A 42 9.55 8.25 9.02
N SER A 43 8.57 7.56 8.45
CA SER A 43 7.56 6.79 9.21
C SER A 43 8.11 5.49 9.77
N LEU A 44 9.13 4.90 9.12
CA LEU A 44 9.90 3.75 9.57
C LEU A 44 11.39 4.04 9.34
N MET A 45 12.22 3.70 10.33
CA MET A 45 13.64 4.04 10.43
C MET A 45 14.47 2.79 10.77
N GLY A 46 14.39 1.77 9.93
CA GLY A 46 15.23 0.58 10.05
C GLY A 46 14.59 -0.51 10.91
N VAL A 47 13.37 -0.92 10.55
CA VAL A 47 12.64 -1.97 11.28
C VAL A 47 13.08 -3.35 10.77
N SER A 48 13.45 -4.25 11.68
CA SER A 48 13.90 -5.61 11.39
C SER A 48 13.24 -6.62 12.32
N PHE A 49 12.54 -7.63 11.78
CA PHE A 49 12.01 -8.75 12.54
C PHE A 49 11.59 -9.91 11.63
N THR A 50 11.38 -11.09 12.23
CA THR A 50 10.85 -12.29 11.57
C THR A 50 9.59 -12.80 12.27
N VAL A 51 8.68 -13.37 11.49
CA VAL A 51 7.47 -14.06 11.95
C VAL A 51 7.53 -15.49 11.45
N LYS A 52 7.35 -16.44 12.36
CA LYS A 52 7.36 -17.88 12.08
C LYS A 52 6.03 -18.33 11.47
N PRO A 53 6.00 -19.43 10.70
CA PRO A 53 4.74 -20.03 10.27
C PRO A 53 3.84 -20.37 11.48
N GLY A 54 2.54 -20.08 11.39
CA GLY A 54 1.57 -20.32 12.47
C GLY A 54 1.63 -19.36 13.66
N GLU A 55 2.60 -18.44 13.69
CA GLU A 55 2.74 -17.45 14.76
C GLU A 55 1.71 -16.31 14.62
N ALA A 56 1.14 -15.87 15.75
CA ALA A 56 0.40 -14.62 15.84
C ALA A 56 1.31 -13.51 16.42
N LEU A 57 1.71 -12.55 15.58
CA LEU A 57 2.52 -11.39 15.98
C LEU A 57 1.62 -10.16 16.20
N GLY A 58 1.64 -9.60 17.41
CA GLY A 58 1.02 -8.32 17.72
C GLY A 58 1.94 -7.14 17.39
N ILE A 59 1.46 -6.11 16.70
CA ILE A 59 2.19 -4.85 16.48
C ILE A 59 1.53 -3.74 17.30
N ILE A 60 2.25 -3.24 18.32
CA ILE A 60 1.76 -2.22 19.24
C ILE A 60 2.59 -0.94 19.18
N GLY A 61 2.05 0.15 19.72
CA GLY A 61 2.70 1.45 19.68
C GLY A 61 1.71 2.60 19.72
N VAL A 62 2.21 3.80 20.02
CA VAL A 62 1.39 5.02 20.04
C VAL A 62 0.88 5.41 18.64
N ASN A 63 -0.06 6.33 18.57
CA ASN A 63 -0.54 6.85 17.29
C ASN A 63 0.60 7.55 16.54
N GLY A 64 0.71 7.29 15.23
CA GLY A 64 1.81 7.80 14.43
C GLY A 64 3.15 7.08 14.63
N SER A 65 3.19 5.94 15.33
CA SER A 65 4.44 5.19 15.51
C SER A 65 4.89 4.40 14.27
N GLY A 66 4.05 4.23 13.24
CA GLY A 66 4.39 3.48 12.02
C GLY A 66 3.75 2.09 11.90
N LYS A 67 2.85 1.69 12.81
CA LYS A 67 2.20 0.37 12.80
C LYS A 67 1.46 0.05 11.49
N SER A 68 0.53 0.91 11.07
CA SER A 68 -0.19 0.72 9.81
C SER A 68 0.73 0.82 8.60
N THR A 69 1.82 1.60 8.67
CA THR A 69 2.84 1.63 7.61
C THR A 69 3.50 0.28 7.45
N ILE A 70 4.03 -0.33 8.52
CA ILE A 70 4.69 -1.63 8.41
C ILE A 70 3.68 -2.73 8.01
N SER A 71 2.46 -2.66 8.52
CA SER A 71 1.35 -3.55 8.15
C SER A 71 1.04 -3.48 6.65
N ASN A 72 0.97 -2.27 6.08
CA ASN A 72 0.73 -2.05 4.66
C ASN A 72 1.91 -2.48 3.78
N ILE A 73 3.13 -2.44 4.30
CA ILE A 73 4.32 -2.95 3.59
C ILE A 73 4.28 -4.48 3.57
N ILE A 74 3.97 -5.13 4.69
CA ILE A 74 3.84 -6.59 4.76
C ILE A 74 2.71 -7.09 3.87
N SER A 75 1.58 -6.38 3.77
CA SER A 75 0.48 -6.73 2.86
C SER A 75 0.75 -6.42 1.38
N GLY A 76 1.87 -5.78 1.05
CA GLY A 76 2.19 -5.37 -0.32
C GLY A 76 1.35 -4.20 -0.85
N ILE A 77 0.54 -3.52 -0.02
CA ILE A 77 -0.23 -2.34 -0.45
C ILE A 77 0.69 -1.17 -0.81
N ILE A 78 1.75 -0.98 -0.04
CA ILE A 78 2.76 0.05 -0.30
C ILE A 78 4.16 -0.57 -0.32
N PRO A 79 5.06 -0.11 -1.19
CA PRO A 79 6.47 -0.50 -1.11
C PRO A 79 7.17 0.25 0.02
N GLN A 80 8.20 -0.37 0.58
CA GLN A 80 9.21 0.28 1.42
C GLN A 80 10.07 1.27 0.63
N THR A 81 10.75 2.20 1.31
CA THR A 81 11.74 3.10 0.68
C THR A 81 13.09 2.42 0.54
N THR A 82 13.57 1.76 1.59
CA THR A 82 14.75 0.89 1.57
C THR A 82 14.53 -0.32 2.47
N GLY A 83 15.45 -1.29 2.37
CA GLY A 83 15.38 -2.55 3.09
C GLY A 83 14.59 -3.60 2.33
N GLN A 84 14.53 -4.79 2.92
CA GLN A 84 13.94 -5.96 2.29
C GLN A 84 12.73 -6.46 3.09
N VAL A 85 11.69 -6.82 2.36
CA VAL A 85 10.52 -7.53 2.89
C VAL A 85 10.32 -8.77 2.05
N ASP A 86 10.34 -9.92 2.69
CA ASP A 86 10.05 -11.21 2.09
C ASP A 86 8.86 -11.86 2.80
N VAL A 87 7.85 -12.23 2.03
CA VAL A 87 6.56 -12.73 2.50
C VAL A 87 6.25 -14.00 1.72
N LYS A 88 6.15 -15.12 2.43
CA LYS A 88 5.96 -16.44 1.83
C LYS A 88 4.50 -16.86 1.90
N GLY A 89 3.72 -16.53 0.87
CA GLY A 89 2.31 -16.91 0.74
C GLY A 89 1.39 -15.70 0.65
N ASP A 90 0.11 -15.96 0.42
CA ASP A 90 -0.88 -14.91 0.17
C ASP A 90 -1.27 -14.16 1.45
N THR A 91 -1.27 -12.84 1.37
CA THR A 91 -1.68 -11.95 2.46
C THR A 91 -3.10 -11.43 2.23
N SER A 92 -3.92 -11.45 3.27
CA SER A 92 -5.18 -10.70 3.29
C SER A 92 -5.17 -9.71 4.44
N ILE A 93 -5.62 -8.48 4.19
CA ILE A 93 -5.67 -7.42 5.20
C ILE A 93 -7.11 -7.03 5.51
N VAL A 94 -7.41 -6.98 6.81
CA VAL A 94 -8.64 -6.43 7.35
C VAL A 94 -8.33 -5.11 8.01
N ALA A 95 -8.81 -4.02 7.42
CA ALA A 95 -8.77 -2.69 8.02
C ALA A 95 -10.18 -2.13 8.13
N ILE A 96 -10.38 -1.16 9.04
CA ILE A 96 -11.65 -0.42 9.20
C ILE A 96 -12.17 0.12 7.86
N ASN A 97 -11.25 0.53 6.97
CA ASN A 97 -11.55 0.88 5.59
C ASN A 97 -11.13 -0.28 4.69
N SER A 98 -11.91 -1.37 4.70
CA SER A 98 -11.59 -2.66 4.09
C SER A 98 -11.44 -2.64 2.55
N GLY A 99 -11.28 -1.48 1.92
CA GLY A 99 -11.11 -1.37 0.46
C GLY A 99 -12.38 -1.64 -0.34
N LEU A 100 -13.55 -1.68 0.32
CA LEU A 100 -14.84 -1.86 -0.34
C LEU A 100 -15.15 -0.70 -1.30
N LYS A 101 -15.63 -1.03 -2.49
CA LYS A 101 -16.12 -0.07 -3.48
C LYS A 101 -17.49 0.44 -3.05
N LYS A 102 -17.54 1.72 -2.67
CA LYS A 102 -18.73 2.39 -2.12
C LYS A 102 -19.95 2.36 -3.05
N ASN A 103 -19.73 2.31 -4.36
CA ASN A 103 -20.82 2.30 -5.35
C ASN A 103 -21.38 0.91 -5.63
N LEU A 104 -20.70 -0.15 -5.19
CA LEU A 104 -21.14 -1.53 -5.34
C LEU A 104 -21.90 -1.99 -4.08
N THR A 105 -22.76 -2.99 -4.23
CA THR A 105 -23.44 -3.65 -3.11
C THR A 105 -22.47 -4.48 -2.26
N GLY A 106 -22.91 -4.96 -1.10
CA GLY A 106 -22.14 -5.90 -0.29
C GLY A 106 -21.80 -7.17 -1.07
N ARG A 107 -22.80 -7.77 -1.72
CA ARG A 107 -22.64 -8.98 -2.55
C ARG A 107 -21.64 -8.79 -3.70
N GLU A 108 -21.73 -7.66 -4.41
CA GLU A 108 -20.78 -7.32 -5.47
C GLU A 108 -19.37 -7.11 -4.93
N ASN A 109 -19.22 -6.54 -3.73
CA ASN A 109 -17.92 -6.40 -3.08
C ASN A 109 -17.33 -7.74 -2.64
N ILE A 110 -18.15 -8.68 -2.14
CA ILE A 110 -17.73 -10.05 -1.82
C ILE A 110 -17.13 -10.70 -3.08
N ARG A 111 -17.88 -10.68 -4.20
CA ARG A 111 -17.42 -11.26 -5.46
C ARG A 111 -16.17 -10.56 -6.00
N LEU A 112 -16.17 -9.22 -6.05
CA LEU A 112 -15.03 -8.44 -6.55
C LEU A 112 -13.73 -8.77 -5.79
N LYS A 113 -13.77 -8.77 -4.47
CA LYS A 113 -12.58 -9.03 -3.66
C LYS A 113 -12.10 -10.47 -3.78
N SER A 114 -13.02 -11.41 -3.82
CA SER A 114 -12.68 -12.83 -3.95
C SER A 114 -12.03 -13.11 -5.32
N LEU A 115 -12.55 -12.52 -6.40
CA LEU A 115 -11.93 -12.56 -7.73
C LEU A 115 -10.52 -11.93 -7.73
N MET A 116 -10.34 -10.82 -7.04
CA MET A 116 -9.02 -10.17 -6.91
C MET A 116 -7.99 -11.04 -6.17
N GLN A 117 -8.45 -12.03 -5.40
CA GLN A 117 -7.62 -13.00 -4.69
C GLN A 117 -7.44 -14.30 -5.49
N GLY A 118 -7.90 -14.34 -6.74
CA GLY A 118 -7.74 -15.48 -7.64
C GLY A 118 -8.81 -16.56 -7.53
N LEU A 119 -9.86 -16.36 -6.72
CA LEU A 119 -10.97 -17.30 -6.63
C LEU A 119 -11.83 -17.26 -7.91
N THR A 120 -12.36 -18.41 -8.29
CA THR A 120 -13.29 -18.58 -9.41
C THR A 120 -14.72 -18.26 -8.98
N ASN A 121 -15.61 -17.93 -9.93
CA ASN A 121 -17.02 -17.67 -9.59
C ASN A 121 -17.71 -18.86 -8.87
N PRO A 122 -17.51 -20.13 -9.26
CA PRO A 122 -18.07 -21.26 -8.51
C PRO A 122 -17.63 -21.30 -7.04
N GLU A 123 -16.33 -21.13 -6.76
CA GLU A 123 -15.82 -21.10 -5.37
C GLU A 123 -16.43 -19.93 -4.58
N ILE A 124 -16.62 -18.78 -5.23
CA ILE A 124 -17.25 -17.61 -4.61
C ILE A 124 -18.71 -17.88 -4.28
N ASP A 125 -19.44 -18.53 -5.18
CA ASP A 125 -20.85 -18.85 -5.01
C ASP A 125 -21.04 -19.85 -3.86
N GLU A 126 -20.12 -20.81 -3.69
CA GLU A 126 -20.12 -21.77 -2.57
C GLU A 126 -19.93 -21.11 -1.20
N MET A 127 -19.11 -20.05 -1.10
CA MET A 127 -18.84 -19.35 0.17
C MET A 127 -19.68 -18.08 0.39
N MET A 128 -20.51 -17.67 -0.58
CA MET A 128 -21.24 -16.41 -0.55
C MET A 128 -22.14 -16.31 0.68
N ASP A 129 -22.95 -17.34 0.92
CA ASP A 129 -23.92 -17.32 2.02
C ASP A 129 -23.24 -17.38 3.40
N ASP A 130 -22.14 -18.11 3.52
CA ASP A 130 -21.31 -18.15 4.72
C ASP A 130 -20.72 -16.77 5.04
N ILE A 131 -20.20 -16.07 4.03
CA ILE A 131 -19.67 -14.71 4.20
C ILE A 131 -20.77 -13.75 4.65
N ILE A 132 -21.95 -13.82 4.04
CA ILE A 132 -23.08 -12.93 4.35
C ILE A 132 -23.60 -13.21 5.77
N SER A 133 -23.77 -14.49 6.11
CA SER A 133 -24.16 -14.95 7.45
C SER A 133 -23.17 -14.51 8.52
N PHE A 134 -21.87 -14.65 8.25
CA PHE A 134 -20.82 -14.20 9.16
C PHE A 134 -20.84 -12.68 9.33
N ALA A 135 -20.97 -11.91 8.23
CA ALA A 135 -20.98 -10.45 8.26
C ALA A 135 -22.15 -9.88 9.07
N ASP A 136 -23.27 -10.59 9.12
CA ASP A 136 -24.42 -10.27 9.98
C ASP A 136 -24.91 -8.82 9.77
N ILE A 137 -25.15 -8.49 8.49
CA ILE A 137 -25.62 -7.17 8.01
C ILE A 137 -27.05 -7.21 7.43
N GLY A 138 -27.70 -8.38 7.44
CA GLY A 138 -29.06 -8.58 6.94
C GLY A 138 -29.25 -8.12 5.48
N ASP A 139 -30.42 -7.54 5.20
CA ASP A 139 -30.84 -7.09 3.86
C ASP A 139 -29.96 -5.98 3.27
N PHE A 140 -29.09 -5.35 4.07
CA PHE A 140 -28.16 -4.37 3.56
C PHE A 140 -27.14 -4.97 2.60
N VAL A 141 -26.93 -6.29 2.58
CA VAL A 141 -26.00 -6.96 1.67
C VAL A 141 -26.25 -6.59 0.20
N ASP A 142 -27.51 -6.37 -0.19
CA ASP A 142 -27.90 -5.99 -1.55
C ASP A 142 -28.04 -4.46 -1.73
N GLN A 143 -27.66 -3.68 -0.72
CA GLN A 143 -27.57 -2.22 -0.77
C GLN A 143 -26.14 -1.73 -1.07
N PRO A 144 -25.96 -0.60 -1.78
CA PRO A 144 -24.64 -0.03 -2.03
C PRO A 144 -23.86 0.31 -0.74
N VAL A 145 -22.59 -0.08 -0.66
CA VAL A 145 -21.75 0.09 0.56
C VAL A 145 -21.63 1.55 1.03
N LYS A 146 -21.88 2.54 0.17
CA LYS A 146 -21.94 3.96 0.58
C LYS A 146 -22.98 4.21 1.69
N SER A 147 -24.06 3.43 1.77
CA SER A 147 -25.10 3.56 2.80
C SER A 147 -24.73 2.88 4.13
N TYR A 148 -23.68 2.07 4.15
CA TYR A 148 -23.33 1.28 5.33
C TYR A 148 -22.72 2.15 6.44
N SER A 149 -22.99 1.79 7.69
CA SER A 149 -22.22 2.28 8.83
C SER A 149 -20.77 1.81 8.77
N SER A 150 -19.88 2.44 9.55
CA SER A 150 -18.49 1.98 9.69
C SER A 150 -18.40 0.55 10.25
N GLY A 151 -19.31 0.19 11.16
CA GLY A 151 -19.41 -1.16 11.70
C GLY A 151 -19.71 -2.18 10.61
N MET A 152 -20.77 -1.97 9.81
CA MET A 152 -21.14 -2.88 8.72
C MET A 152 -20.03 -3.06 7.68
N LYS A 153 -19.34 -1.97 7.30
CA LYS A 153 -18.18 -2.02 6.39
C LYS A 153 -17.05 -2.88 6.94
N SER A 154 -16.82 -2.79 8.24
CA SER A 154 -15.77 -3.55 8.92
C SER A 154 -16.17 -5.01 9.06
N ARG A 155 -17.43 -5.30 9.43
CA ARG A 155 -17.96 -6.67 9.51
C ARG A 155 -17.87 -7.40 8.18
N LEU A 156 -18.37 -6.78 7.10
CA LEU A 156 -18.28 -7.34 5.76
C LEU A 156 -16.81 -7.49 5.30
N GLY A 157 -15.97 -6.50 5.60
CA GLY A 157 -14.54 -6.54 5.30
C GLY A 157 -13.84 -7.73 5.96
N PHE A 158 -14.11 -7.95 7.25
CA PHE A 158 -13.58 -9.06 8.03
C PHE A 158 -14.12 -10.39 7.50
N ALA A 159 -15.43 -10.50 7.31
CA ALA A 159 -16.09 -11.70 6.80
C ALA A 159 -15.46 -12.17 5.48
N ILE A 160 -15.28 -11.27 4.51
CA ILE A 160 -14.64 -11.61 3.24
C ILE A 160 -13.22 -12.12 3.49
N ALA A 161 -12.41 -11.39 4.25
CA ALA A 161 -11.00 -11.71 4.43
C ALA A 161 -10.74 -13.06 5.11
N VAL A 162 -11.58 -13.47 6.05
CA VAL A 162 -11.44 -14.75 6.76
C VAL A 162 -11.98 -15.95 5.98
N HIS A 163 -12.87 -15.75 5.01
CA HIS A 163 -13.37 -16.84 4.16
C HIS A 163 -12.49 -17.12 2.94
N ILE A 164 -11.64 -16.16 2.55
CA ILE A 164 -10.62 -16.34 1.49
C ILE A 164 -9.49 -17.30 1.95
N LYS A 165 -9.38 -17.60 3.25
CA LYS A 165 -8.38 -18.52 3.83
C LYS A 165 -6.91 -18.20 3.45
N PRO A 166 -6.46 -16.93 3.60
CA PRO A 166 -5.08 -16.54 3.29
C PRO A 166 -4.06 -17.32 4.12
N ASP A 167 -2.81 -17.33 3.67
CA ASP A 167 -1.68 -17.85 4.44
C ASP A 167 -1.29 -16.92 5.60
N ILE A 168 -1.47 -15.62 5.38
CA ILE A 168 -1.15 -14.56 6.33
C ILE A 168 -2.36 -13.64 6.46
N LEU A 169 -2.96 -13.59 7.64
CA LEU A 169 -4.05 -12.69 7.96
C LEU A 169 -3.54 -11.47 8.74
N ILE A 170 -3.74 -10.28 8.19
CA ILE A 170 -3.34 -9.01 8.80
C ILE A 170 -4.60 -8.29 9.28
N ILE A 171 -4.65 -7.90 10.55
CA ILE A 171 -5.81 -7.26 11.16
C ILE A 171 -5.38 -5.91 11.72
N ASP A 172 -5.79 -4.81 11.09
CA ASP A 172 -5.46 -3.43 11.47
C ASP A 172 -6.68 -2.71 12.06
N GLU A 173 -6.71 -2.66 13.40
CA GLU A 173 -7.76 -2.01 14.22
C GLU A 173 -9.21 -2.46 13.91
N ALA A 174 -9.38 -3.58 13.22
CA ALA A 174 -10.68 -4.03 12.70
C ALA A 174 -11.52 -4.85 13.69
N LEU A 175 -11.01 -5.20 14.88
CA LEU A 175 -11.79 -5.94 15.89
C LEU A 175 -12.60 -5.06 16.85
N SER A 176 -12.33 -3.75 16.88
CA SER A 176 -13.00 -2.81 17.80
C SER A 176 -14.31 -2.25 17.23
N VAL A 177 -14.79 -2.81 16.12
CA VAL A 177 -15.93 -2.32 15.32
C VAL A 177 -17.00 -3.39 15.25
N GLY A 178 -17.89 -3.42 16.23
CA GLY A 178 -18.94 -4.43 16.34
C GLY A 178 -19.60 -4.43 17.72
N ASP A 179 -20.54 -5.36 17.90
CA ASP A 179 -21.04 -5.74 19.22
C ASP A 179 -20.18 -6.89 19.77
N ASP A 180 -20.38 -7.24 21.04
CA ASP A 180 -19.64 -8.33 21.70
C ASP A 180 -19.85 -9.68 20.99
N THR A 181 -21.03 -9.92 20.42
CA THR A 181 -21.35 -11.15 19.68
C THR A 181 -20.47 -11.28 18.43
N PHE A 182 -20.35 -10.23 17.62
CA PHE A 182 -19.49 -10.22 16.44
C PHE A 182 -18.01 -10.30 16.83
N TYR A 183 -17.61 -9.63 17.91
CA TYR A 183 -16.25 -9.74 18.43
C TYR A 183 -15.89 -11.20 18.76
N GLN A 184 -16.79 -11.96 19.41
CA GLN A 184 -16.53 -13.38 19.68
C GLN A 184 -16.44 -14.21 18.40
N LYS A 185 -17.33 -13.99 17.41
CA LYS A 185 -17.20 -14.63 16.08
C LYS A 185 -15.83 -14.39 15.47
N CYS A 186 -15.29 -13.17 15.56
CA CYS A 186 -13.95 -12.86 15.08
C CYS A 186 -12.84 -13.57 15.86
N VAL A 187 -12.93 -13.62 17.20
CA VAL A 187 -11.95 -14.31 18.05
C VAL A 187 -11.94 -15.81 17.76
N ASP A 188 -13.11 -16.43 17.64
CA ASP A 188 -13.25 -17.86 17.31
C ASP A 188 -12.61 -18.16 15.95
N LYS A 189 -12.90 -17.32 14.94
CA LYS A 189 -12.31 -17.49 13.61
C LYS A 189 -10.80 -17.30 13.62
N ILE A 190 -10.28 -16.33 14.37
CA ILE A 190 -8.83 -16.15 14.57
C ILE A 190 -8.21 -17.39 15.23
N SER A 191 -8.88 -17.98 16.23
CA SER A 191 -8.42 -19.20 16.88
C SER A 191 -8.38 -20.38 15.91
N GLU A 192 -9.40 -20.53 15.05
CA GLU A 192 -9.43 -21.52 13.97
C GLU A 192 -8.25 -21.35 13.01
N PHE A 193 -8.01 -20.13 12.50
CA PHE A 193 -6.85 -19.83 11.64
C PHE A 193 -5.53 -20.23 12.29
N ARG A 194 -5.37 -19.97 13.59
CA ARG A 194 -4.16 -20.37 14.32
C ARG A 194 -4.02 -21.89 14.42
N LYS A 195 -5.12 -22.62 14.66
CA LYS A 195 -5.12 -24.09 14.69
C LYS A 195 -4.77 -24.70 13.33
N GLU A 196 -5.14 -24.03 12.24
CA GLU A 196 -4.76 -24.40 10.87
C GLU A 196 -3.28 -24.08 10.53
N GLY A 197 -2.52 -23.48 11.46
CA GLY A 197 -1.13 -23.11 11.23
C GLY A 197 -0.95 -21.86 10.37
N LYS A 198 -1.99 -21.04 10.21
CA LYS A 198 -1.93 -19.77 9.48
C LYS A 198 -1.25 -18.70 10.35
N THR A 199 -0.51 -17.81 9.70
CA THR A 199 0.20 -16.72 10.38
C THR A 199 -0.71 -15.51 10.52
N ILE A 200 -0.65 -14.83 11.66
CA ILE A 200 -1.49 -13.65 11.93
C ILE A 200 -0.61 -12.46 12.31
N VAL A 201 -0.89 -11.29 11.72
CA VAL A 201 -0.30 -10.02 12.13
C VAL A 201 -1.42 -9.14 12.68
N PHE A 202 -1.39 -8.90 13.99
CA PHE A 202 -2.45 -8.19 14.69
C PHE A 202 -1.99 -6.79 15.08
N VAL A 203 -2.51 -5.76 14.43
CA VAL A 203 -2.19 -4.36 14.71
C VAL A 203 -3.30 -3.74 15.53
N SER A 204 -3.01 -3.42 16.80
CA SER A 204 -4.02 -2.88 17.70
C SER A 204 -3.41 -2.00 18.78
N HIS A 205 -4.20 -1.01 19.22
CA HIS A 205 -3.93 -0.25 20.44
C HIS A 205 -4.62 -0.85 21.68
N ALA A 206 -5.50 -1.85 21.51
CA ALA A 206 -6.20 -2.54 22.58
C ALA A 206 -5.36 -3.69 23.14
N LEU A 207 -4.53 -3.40 24.16
CA LEU A 207 -3.56 -4.35 24.71
C LEU A 207 -4.17 -5.67 25.20
N LYS A 208 -5.40 -5.66 25.72
CA LYS A 208 -6.08 -6.90 26.16
C LYS A 208 -6.33 -7.87 25.01
N GLN A 209 -6.65 -7.35 23.82
CA GLN A 209 -6.85 -8.19 22.63
C GLN A 209 -5.52 -8.79 22.18
N VAL A 210 -4.45 -7.98 22.22
CA VAL A 210 -3.09 -8.45 21.91
C VAL A 210 -2.64 -9.54 22.89
N GLU A 211 -2.90 -9.35 24.19
CA GLU A 211 -2.60 -10.36 25.23
C GLU A 211 -3.30 -11.70 24.99
N LEU A 212 -4.54 -11.67 24.51
CA LEU A 212 -5.33 -12.88 24.28
C LEU A 212 -4.96 -13.59 22.98
N LEU A 213 -4.62 -12.83 21.93
CA LEU A 213 -4.57 -13.34 20.56
C LEU A 213 -3.15 -13.57 20.03
N CYS A 214 -2.11 -12.96 20.63
CA CYS A 214 -0.76 -12.95 20.08
C CYS A 214 0.25 -13.75 20.92
N ASP A 215 1.15 -14.46 20.23
CA ASP A 215 2.26 -15.21 20.82
C ASP A 215 3.43 -14.29 21.18
N ARG A 216 3.75 -13.36 20.26
CA ARG A 216 4.79 -12.36 20.41
C ARG A 216 4.26 -10.98 20.04
N VAL A 217 4.97 -9.96 20.51
CA VAL A 217 4.64 -8.57 20.24
C VAL A 217 5.86 -7.80 19.77
N ALA A 218 5.71 -7.04 18.70
CA ALA A 218 6.62 -6.00 18.23
C ALA A 218 6.11 -4.63 18.68
N TRP A 219 6.84 -3.96 19.56
CA TRP A 219 6.57 -2.59 19.98
C TRP A 219 7.30 -1.62 19.07
N ILE A 220 6.54 -0.89 18.24
CA ILE A 220 7.05 0.17 17.37
C ILE A 220 6.79 1.52 18.03
N ASN A 221 7.84 2.34 18.12
CA ASN A 221 7.79 3.69 18.67
C ASN A 221 8.45 4.70 17.72
N TYR A 222 7.65 5.65 17.20
CA TYR A 222 8.08 6.68 16.26
C TYR A 222 9.00 6.16 15.14
N GLY A 223 8.58 5.09 14.46
CA GLY A 223 9.29 4.51 13.32
C GLY A 223 10.42 3.54 13.64
N LYS A 224 10.75 3.32 14.92
CA LYS A 224 11.74 2.32 15.34
C LYS A 224 11.08 1.13 16.03
N LEU A 225 11.61 -0.07 15.79
CA LEU A 225 11.31 -1.23 16.61
C LEU A 225 12.01 -1.06 17.96
N LYS A 226 11.24 -0.83 19.03
CA LYS A 226 11.78 -0.61 20.36
C LYS A 226 12.09 -1.93 21.07
N GLU A 227 11.22 -2.91 20.87
CA GLU A 227 11.35 -4.25 21.45
C GLU A 227 10.50 -5.24 20.65
N ILE A 228 10.96 -6.48 20.57
CA ILE A 228 10.16 -7.61 20.09
C ILE A 228 10.42 -8.83 20.99
N GLY A 229 9.37 -9.55 21.36
CA GLY A 229 9.50 -10.67 22.28
C GLY A 229 8.15 -11.26 22.69
N PRO A 230 8.14 -12.13 23.73
CA PRO A 230 6.91 -12.71 24.26
C PRO A 230 5.90 -11.62 24.67
N THR A 231 4.63 -11.85 24.35
CA THR A 231 3.53 -10.87 24.51
C THR A 231 3.49 -10.23 25.90
N GLU A 232 3.54 -11.03 26.97
CA GLU A 232 3.46 -10.54 28.35
C GLU A 232 4.62 -9.60 28.72
N ALA A 233 5.85 -9.96 28.33
CA ALA A 233 7.05 -9.19 28.65
C ALA A 233 7.04 -7.81 27.97
N VAL A 234 6.75 -7.78 26.66
CA VAL A 234 6.75 -6.54 25.88
C VAL A 234 5.58 -5.64 26.29
N ILE A 235 4.39 -6.20 26.55
CA ILE A 235 3.24 -5.42 27.00
C ILE A 235 3.48 -4.81 28.38
N LYS A 236 4.16 -5.51 29.29
CA LYS A 236 4.56 -4.94 30.59
C LYS A 236 5.43 -3.70 30.41
N GLN A 237 6.44 -3.75 29.53
CA GLN A 237 7.31 -2.60 29.25
C GLN A 237 6.55 -1.45 28.56
N TYR A 238 5.67 -1.78 27.62
CA TYR A 238 4.82 -0.79 26.98
C TYR A 238 3.85 -0.10 27.97
N ARG A 239 3.28 -0.85 28.92
CA ARG A 239 2.46 -0.30 30.02
C ARG A 239 3.25 0.65 30.90
N GLN A 240 4.51 0.32 31.23
CA GLN A 240 5.39 1.22 31.99
C GLN A 240 5.67 2.51 31.21
N PHE A 241 5.99 2.41 29.93
CA PHE A 241 6.19 3.57 29.06
C PHE A 241 4.94 4.47 28.99
N THR A 242 3.76 3.88 28.76
CA THR A 242 2.51 4.65 28.68
C THR A 242 2.12 5.27 30.02
N ALA A 243 2.36 4.58 31.14
CA ALA A 243 2.15 5.13 32.49
C ALA A 243 3.08 6.31 32.77
N TRP A 244 4.37 6.19 32.43
CA TRP A 244 5.33 7.29 32.50
C TRP A 244 4.88 8.47 31.62
N PHE A 245 4.54 8.22 30.35
CA PHE A 245 4.13 9.26 29.42
C PHE A 245 2.88 9.98 29.91
N LYS A 246 1.90 9.26 30.48
CA LYS A 246 0.68 9.86 31.05
C LYS A 246 0.95 10.78 32.23
N LYS A 247 1.96 10.48 33.07
CA LYS A 247 2.37 11.27 34.23
C LYS A 247 3.08 12.58 33.86
N LEU A 248 3.63 12.70 32.65
CA LEU A 248 4.30 13.93 32.20
C LEU A 248 3.33 15.12 32.13
N SER A 249 3.87 16.32 32.40
CA SER A 249 3.15 17.57 32.21
C SER A 249 2.78 17.77 30.73
N LYS A 250 1.76 18.61 30.44
CA LYS A 250 1.41 18.93 29.03
C LYS A 250 2.60 19.51 28.25
N LYS A 251 3.49 20.27 28.92
CA LYS A 251 4.70 20.85 28.32
C LYS A 251 5.71 19.76 27.96
N ASP A 252 5.94 18.81 28.86
CA ASP A 252 6.92 17.73 28.66
C ASP A 252 6.45 16.71 27.63
N LYS A 253 5.14 16.39 27.60
CA LYS A 253 4.55 15.58 26.53
C LYS A 253 4.81 16.18 25.16
N LYS A 254 4.50 17.47 24.99
CA LYS A 254 4.76 18.19 23.73
C LYS A 254 6.25 18.23 23.38
N LYS A 255 7.13 18.44 24.38
CA LYS A 255 8.58 18.43 24.17
C LYS A 255 9.07 17.06 23.69
N PHE A 256 8.62 15.99 24.32
CA PHE A 256 8.95 14.61 23.94
C PHE A 256 8.45 14.30 22.53
N GLU A 257 7.17 14.55 22.23
CA GLU A 257 6.60 14.32 20.90
C GLU A 257 7.32 15.13 19.82
N LYS A 258 7.68 16.39 20.10
CA LYS A 258 8.44 17.22 19.18
C LYS A 258 9.82 16.62 18.91
N GLN A 259 10.54 16.22 19.95
CA GLN A 259 11.84 15.58 19.81
C GLN A 259 11.78 14.31 18.97
N GLN A 260 10.79 13.44 19.20
CA GLN A 260 10.61 12.21 18.41
C GLN A 260 10.29 12.52 16.94
N LYS A 261 9.41 13.49 16.68
CA LYS A 261 9.09 13.93 15.31
C LYS A 261 10.28 14.59 14.62
N ASP A 262 11.12 15.32 15.37
CA ASP A 262 12.34 15.92 14.82
C ASP A 262 13.35 14.84 14.45
N ILE A 263 13.47 13.74 15.22
CA ILE A 263 14.25 12.56 14.84
C ILE A 263 13.72 11.94 13.54
N GLN A 264 12.39 11.78 13.40
CA GLN A 264 11.79 11.25 12.17
C GLN A 264 12.05 12.12 10.93
N LYS A 265 12.19 13.44 11.10
CA LYS A 265 12.46 14.36 9.98
C LYS A 265 13.92 14.44 9.58
N HIS A 266 14.84 14.20 10.52
CA HIS A 266 16.28 14.33 10.30
C HIS A 266 16.99 12.98 10.33
N PHE A 267 16.25 11.88 10.16
CA PHE A 267 16.84 10.56 10.03
C PHE A 267 17.66 10.49 8.74
N ASP A 268 18.94 10.18 8.88
CA ASP A 268 19.87 10.03 7.77
C ASP A 268 20.02 8.55 7.42
N ILE A 269 19.47 8.17 6.27
CA ILE A 269 19.54 6.81 5.76
C ILE A 269 20.97 6.35 5.49
N ASN A 270 21.86 7.25 5.03
CA ASN A 270 23.24 6.89 4.73
C ASN A 270 24.01 6.61 6.03
N ALA A 271 23.80 7.43 7.05
CA ALA A 271 24.38 7.20 8.37
C ALA A 271 23.91 5.86 8.96
N TYR A 272 22.62 5.53 8.81
CA TYR A 272 22.08 4.25 9.25
C TYR A 272 22.63 3.06 8.44
N GLU A 273 22.77 3.18 7.11
CA GLU A 273 23.42 2.15 6.28
C GLU A 273 24.85 1.86 6.77
N GLN A 274 25.63 2.90 7.06
CA GLN A 274 26.99 2.75 7.59
C GLN A 274 27.02 2.10 8.98
N GLU A 275 26.02 2.35 9.82
CA GLU A 275 25.85 1.67 11.11
C GLU A 275 25.62 0.16 10.91
N VAL A 276 24.74 -0.21 9.97
CA VAL A 276 24.46 -1.62 9.64
C VAL A 276 25.67 -2.31 9.03
N VAL A 277 26.45 -1.64 8.17
CA VAL A 277 27.72 -2.17 7.65
C VAL A 277 28.69 -2.49 8.78
N LYS A 278 28.86 -1.58 9.74
CA LYS A 278 29.75 -1.80 10.88
C LYS A 278 29.30 -2.97 11.76
N GLN A 279 28.00 -3.07 12.03
CA GLN A 279 27.43 -4.18 12.81
C GLN A 279 27.64 -5.53 12.09
N THR A 280 27.33 -5.58 10.79
CA THR A 280 27.46 -6.81 9.99
C THR A 280 28.92 -7.26 9.87
N ALA A 281 29.86 -6.32 9.70
CA ALA A 281 31.29 -6.62 9.64
C ALA A 281 31.86 -7.11 10.98
N ALA A 282 31.30 -6.66 12.11
CA ALA A 282 31.68 -7.17 13.42
C ALA A 282 31.20 -8.62 13.66
N GLU A 283 30.05 -9.00 13.08
CA GLU A 283 29.51 -10.36 13.15
C GLU A 283 30.21 -11.33 12.18
N HIS A 284 30.73 -10.83 11.06
CA HIS A 284 31.39 -11.63 10.01
C HIS A 284 32.74 -11.00 9.62
N PRO A 285 33.80 -11.17 10.44
CA PRO A 285 35.09 -10.50 10.24
C PRO A 285 35.82 -10.90 8.94
N ASP A 286 35.54 -12.11 8.44
CA ASP A 286 36.20 -12.69 7.26
C ASP A 286 35.52 -12.29 5.93
N ASP A 287 34.39 -11.58 5.98
CA ASP A 287 33.71 -11.09 4.78
C ASP A 287 34.30 -9.74 4.34
N HIS A 288 34.99 -9.75 3.19
CA HIS A 288 35.60 -8.56 2.63
C HIS A 288 34.62 -7.67 1.84
N ASN A 289 33.39 -8.12 1.58
CA ASN A 289 32.39 -7.41 0.76
C ASN A 289 31.09 -7.07 1.52
N VAL A 290 31.17 -6.91 2.84
CA VAL A 290 30.01 -6.55 3.69
C VAL A 290 29.30 -5.29 3.20
N SER A 291 30.04 -4.26 2.78
CA SER A 291 29.42 -3.01 2.31
C SER A 291 28.60 -3.20 1.04
N GLY A 292 29.09 -3.98 0.07
CA GLY A 292 28.36 -4.29 -1.15
C GLY A 292 27.09 -5.10 -0.86
N GLU A 293 27.18 -6.07 0.06
CA GLU A 293 26.05 -6.91 0.42
C GLU A 293 24.96 -6.14 1.18
N VAL A 294 25.33 -5.30 2.15
CA VAL A 294 24.38 -4.45 2.88
C VAL A 294 23.67 -3.50 1.91
N LYS A 295 24.42 -2.87 1.00
CA LYS A 295 23.82 -2.01 -0.02
C LYS A 295 22.86 -2.77 -0.92
N HIS A 296 23.21 -3.98 -1.33
CA HIS A 296 22.30 -4.84 -2.08
C HIS A 296 21.03 -5.16 -1.27
N ARG A 297 21.13 -5.52 0.02
CA ARG A 297 19.97 -5.77 0.89
C ARG A 297 19.07 -4.54 1.07
N PHE A 298 19.63 -3.33 1.06
CA PHE A 298 18.87 -2.09 1.18
C PHE A 298 18.12 -1.70 -0.09
N TYR A 299 18.68 -1.98 -1.26
CA TYR A 299 18.22 -1.38 -2.52
C TYR A 299 17.82 -2.39 -3.62
N SER A 300 18.06 -3.69 -3.46
CA SER A 300 17.76 -4.70 -4.49
C SER A 300 16.28 -4.87 -4.80
N SER A 301 15.41 -4.76 -3.79
CA SER A 301 13.95 -4.82 -3.95
C SER A 301 13.32 -3.46 -4.30
N VAL A 302 14.14 -2.41 -4.41
CA VAL A 302 13.69 -1.04 -4.67
C VAL A 302 14.09 -0.68 -6.10
N ILE A 303 13.15 -0.13 -6.89
CA ILE A 303 13.46 0.36 -8.23
C ILE A 303 14.51 1.47 -8.08
N SER A 304 15.72 1.23 -8.56
CA SER A 304 16.83 2.20 -8.48
C SER A 304 16.40 3.55 -9.04
N GLU A 305 16.42 4.59 -8.21
CA GLU A 305 16.09 5.97 -8.62
C GLU A 305 17.05 6.50 -9.69
N LYS A 306 18.28 5.95 -9.76
CA LYS A 306 19.25 6.32 -10.79
C LYS A 306 19.04 5.46 -12.03
N MET A 307 18.44 6.06 -13.04
CA MET A 307 18.45 5.53 -14.40
C MET A 307 19.88 5.43 -14.93
N THR A 308 20.23 4.29 -15.51
CA THR A 308 21.49 4.15 -16.28
C THR A 308 21.52 5.18 -17.42
N LEU A 309 22.72 5.53 -17.91
CA LEU A 309 22.85 6.48 -19.03
C LEU A 309 22.05 6.01 -20.26
N SER A 310 22.08 4.72 -20.56
CA SER A 310 21.27 4.09 -21.61
C SER A 310 19.76 4.27 -21.37
N SER A 311 19.29 4.05 -20.14
CA SER A 311 17.88 4.26 -19.80
C SER A 311 17.48 5.74 -19.92
N LYS A 312 18.36 6.67 -19.52
CA LYS A 312 18.12 8.11 -19.66
C LYS A 312 17.99 8.52 -21.13
N ILE A 313 18.90 8.05 -21.98
CA ILE A 313 18.87 8.30 -23.42
C ILE A 313 17.60 7.72 -24.03
N LEU A 314 17.25 6.47 -23.69
CA LEU A 314 16.04 5.81 -24.18
C LEU A 314 14.77 6.57 -23.77
N SER A 315 14.63 6.96 -22.50
CA SER A 315 13.47 7.73 -22.04
C SER A 315 13.38 9.11 -22.68
N PHE A 316 14.52 9.78 -22.90
CA PHE A 316 14.56 11.04 -23.63
C PHE A 316 14.11 10.85 -25.10
N ALA A 317 14.59 9.81 -25.77
CA ALA A 317 14.20 9.47 -27.13
C ALA A 317 12.70 9.15 -27.24
N VAL A 318 12.15 8.38 -26.28
CA VAL A 318 10.72 8.06 -26.20
C VAL A 318 9.89 9.33 -25.97
N ALA A 319 10.32 10.21 -25.06
CA ALA A 319 9.62 11.48 -24.82
C ALA A 319 9.60 12.36 -26.07
N LEU A 320 10.72 12.44 -26.79
CA LEU A 320 10.83 13.20 -28.04
C LEU A 320 9.97 12.59 -29.14
N ALA A 321 9.90 11.26 -29.23
CA ALA A 321 8.99 10.56 -30.13
C ALA A 321 7.52 10.83 -29.80
N VAL A 322 7.11 10.77 -28.53
CA VAL A 322 5.74 11.09 -28.09
C VAL A 322 5.37 12.53 -28.47
N VAL A 323 6.25 13.49 -28.19
CA VAL A 323 6.05 14.89 -28.59
C VAL A 323 5.92 15.01 -30.11
N PHE A 324 6.77 14.35 -30.87
CA PHE A 324 6.70 14.31 -32.33
C PHE A 324 5.36 13.75 -32.82
N PHE A 325 4.91 12.59 -32.33
CA PHE A 325 3.63 12.00 -32.72
C PHE A 325 2.43 12.87 -32.33
N CYS A 326 2.48 13.52 -31.17
CA CYS A 326 1.46 14.49 -30.77
C CYS A 326 1.40 15.68 -31.75
N LEU A 327 2.56 16.23 -32.15
CA LEU A 327 2.63 17.33 -33.11
C LEU A 327 2.12 16.91 -34.49
N VAL A 328 2.48 15.71 -34.96
CA VAL A 328 1.98 15.15 -36.23
C VAL A 328 0.45 14.98 -36.19
N ASN A 329 -0.08 14.48 -35.08
CA ASN A 329 -1.53 14.32 -34.89
C ASN A 329 -2.25 15.68 -34.91
N VAL A 330 -1.73 16.66 -34.18
CA VAL A 330 -2.29 18.03 -34.15
C VAL A 330 -2.19 18.72 -35.51
N SER A 331 -1.11 18.50 -36.28
CA SER A 331 -0.94 19.12 -37.59
C SER A 331 -1.81 18.48 -38.69
N GLY A 332 -2.46 17.34 -38.42
CA GLY A 332 -3.29 16.63 -39.41
C GLY A 332 -2.51 16.08 -40.62
N HIS A 333 -1.18 15.97 -40.52
CA HIS A 333 -0.33 15.48 -41.60
C HIS A 333 0.00 14.00 -41.42
N ARG A 334 0.26 13.30 -42.52
CA ARG A 334 0.78 11.92 -42.47
C ARG A 334 2.22 11.93 -41.93
N ILE A 335 2.57 10.91 -41.14
CA ILE A 335 3.92 10.75 -40.55
C ILE A 335 5.00 10.84 -41.64
N SER A 336 4.84 10.11 -42.75
CA SER A 336 5.79 10.12 -43.86
C SER A 336 5.99 11.51 -44.50
N HIS A 337 4.96 12.34 -44.50
CA HIS A 337 5.04 13.71 -45.01
C HIS A 337 5.84 14.61 -44.06
N VAL A 338 5.62 14.49 -42.75
CA VAL A 338 6.33 15.25 -41.73
C VAL A 338 7.81 14.86 -41.66
N VAL A 339 8.12 13.57 -41.80
CA VAL A 339 9.51 13.08 -41.86
C VAL A 339 10.24 13.66 -43.07
N ALA A 340 9.59 13.74 -44.23
CA ALA A 340 10.17 14.32 -45.44
C ALA A 340 10.24 15.87 -45.41
N LYS A 341 9.32 16.53 -44.71
CA LYS A 341 9.22 17.99 -44.62
C LYS A 341 8.90 18.46 -43.19
N PRO A 342 9.88 18.47 -42.27
CA PRO A 342 9.65 18.77 -40.84
C PRO A 342 9.00 20.13 -40.57
N ALA A 343 9.27 21.11 -41.45
CA ALA A 343 8.69 22.45 -41.36
C ALA A 343 7.15 22.48 -41.53
N SER A 344 6.51 21.39 -42.00
CA SER A 344 5.05 21.32 -42.12
C SER A 344 4.33 21.26 -40.78
N LEU A 345 5.00 20.86 -39.69
CA LEU A 345 4.42 20.82 -38.34
C LEU A 345 3.99 22.19 -37.81
N PHE A 346 4.62 23.25 -38.29
CA PHE A 346 4.43 24.62 -37.79
C PHE A 346 3.78 25.55 -38.83
N LYS A 347 3.41 25.02 -40.00
CA LYS A 347 2.69 25.80 -41.01
C LYS A 347 1.19 25.60 -40.81
N PRO A 348 0.39 26.67 -40.70
CA PRO A 348 -1.05 26.52 -40.68
C PRO A 348 -1.48 25.82 -41.97
N THR A 349 -2.23 24.74 -41.84
CA THR A 349 -2.94 24.13 -42.97
C THR A 349 -3.78 25.23 -43.60
N LYS A 350 -3.41 25.67 -44.81
CA LYS A 350 -4.25 26.56 -45.59
C LYS A 350 -5.61 25.86 -45.71
N VAL A 351 -6.63 26.60 -45.29
CA VAL A 351 -8.05 26.24 -45.37
C VAL A 351 -8.31 25.47 -46.67
N LEU A 352 -9.04 24.35 -46.57
CA LEU A 352 -9.56 23.62 -47.72
C LEU A 352 -10.21 24.60 -48.70
N GLU A 353 -9.58 24.85 -49.84
CA GLU A 353 -10.27 25.43 -50.99
C GLU A 353 -11.27 24.38 -51.47
N VAL A 354 -12.53 24.53 -51.06
CA VAL A 354 -13.63 23.81 -51.68
C VAL A 354 -13.75 24.35 -53.11
N PRO A 355 -13.63 23.52 -54.16
CA PRO A 355 -13.83 23.99 -55.52
C PRO A 355 -15.27 24.48 -55.65
N ASN A 356 -15.43 25.78 -55.88
CA ASN A 356 -16.74 26.40 -56.10
C ASN A 356 -17.23 26.04 -57.51
N ASN A 357 -17.72 24.82 -57.71
CA ASN A 357 -18.53 24.49 -58.88
C ASN A 357 -20.01 24.49 -58.49
N ARG A 358 -20.59 25.68 -58.46
CA ARG A 358 -22.02 25.85 -58.70
C ARG A 358 -22.27 25.69 -60.20
N THR A 359 -22.91 24.59 -60.59
CA THR A 359 -24.07 24.57 -61.50
C THR A 359 -24.55 23.13 -61.65
N HIS A 360 -25.65 22.79 -61.00
CA HIS A 360 -26.90 22.46 -61.67
C HIS A 360 -27.93 22.04 -60.62
N GLU A 361 -29.05 22.75 -60.63
CA GLU A 361 -30.27 22.38 -59.92
C GLU A 361 -30.60 20.91 -60.17
N THR A 362 -30.93 20.16 -59.13
CA THR A 362 -31.81 19.01 -59.31
C THR A 362 -32.83 19.03 -58.19
N LYS A 363 -34.04 19.45 -58.58
CA LYS A 363 -35.27 19.43 -57.81
C LYS A 363 -35.47 18.07 -57.17
N LEU A 364 -35.71 18.08 -55.86
CA LEU A 364 -36.38 17.00 -55.13
C LEU A 364 -37.76 16.77 -55.77
N VAL A 365 -37.93 15.62 -56.41
CA VAL A 365 -39.25 15.11 -56.84
C VAL A 365 -39.49 13.79 -56.14
N TYR A 366 -40.50 13.80 -55.26
CA TYR A 366 -41.15 12.64 -54.68
C TYR A 366 -41.71 11.71 -55.78
N LYS A 367 -41.58 10.38 -55.60
CA LYS A 367 -42.56 9.43 -56.11
C LYS A 367 -42.60 8.14 -55.29
N ASN A 368 -43.72 7.97 -54.58
CA ASN A 368 -44.24 6.71 -54.07
C ASN A 368 -44.62 5.79 -55.25
N HIS A 369 -44.30 4.48 -55.18
CA HIS A 369 -45.29 3.37 -55.20
C HIS A 369 -44.63 1.98 -55.32
N HIS A 370 -44.90 1.15 -54.31
CA HIS A 370 -45.42 -0.24 -54.32
C HIS A 370 -44.98 -1.34 -55.32
N GLN A 371 -44.97 -2.56 -54.73
CA GLN A 371 -45.07 -3.94 -55.26
C GLN A 371 -43.74 -4.64 -55.57
N LYS A 372 -43.48 -5.88 -55.09
CA LYS A 372 -44.35 -6.96 -54.61
C LYS A 372 -43.96 -7.50 -53.24
#